data_AF-A0A835WL16-F1
#
_entry.id   AF-A0A835WL16-F1
#
_cell.length_a   1.000
_cell.length_b   1.000
_cell.length_c   1.000
_cell.angle_alpha   90.00
_cell.angle_beta   90.00
_cell.angle_gamma   90.00
#
_symmetry.space_group_name_H-M   'P 1'
#
loop_
_entity.id
_entity.type
_entity.pdbx_description
1 polymer ?
#
loop_
_entity_poly.entity_id
_entity_poly.type
_entity_poly.pdbx_seq_one_letter_code
_entity_poly.pdbx_strand_id
1 'polypeptide(L)'
;MPPTKACCAHDHDCETADCGVAYSLYKHVAVDQVRCLNEANVGSCRNVLRPWHTRLDAVETPLRSNEDDDEQEFLLHIPFDGSVKLKAISVIARGPLGTAPGRMRAYINRDDLDFGTAAQAAPVQEWELAVDGDARGVIEYPTQVAKFTGVHSLDLLLSGASGGMDYIEVHFIGLKGEFAERRRQAVETVYELRPVPGDGQKIPGIGDGAHWHA
;
A
#
# COMPACT_ATOMS: atom_id res chain seq x y z
N MET A 1 -37.74 4.97 -31.93
CA MET A 1 -36.53 5.15 -31.10
C MET A 1 -36.26 3.82 -30.42
N PRO A 2 -35.18 3.09 -30.75
CA PRO A 2 -34.81 1.91 -30.00
C PRO A 2 -33.98 2.31 -28.76
N PRO A 3 -34.11 1.57 -27.64
CA PRO A 3 -33.42 1.88 -26.39
C PRO A 3 -31.91 1.60 -26.51
N THR A 4 -31.14 2.41 -25.80
CA THR A 4 -29.68 2.34 -25.67
C THR A 4 -29.23 0.97 -25.17
N LYS A 5 -28.46 0.30 -26.01
CA LYS A 5 -27.78 -0.97 -25.79
C LYS A 5 -26.77 -0.82 -24.66
N ALA A 6 -27.06 -1.39 -23.49
CA ALA A 6 -26.03 -1.70 -22.51
C ALA A 6 -25.10 -2.76 -23.15
N CYS A 7 -23.89 -2.36 -23.49
CA CYS A 7 -22.88 -3.26 -24.03
C CYS A 7 -22.31 -4.11 -22.89
N CYS A 8 -22.99 -5.22 -22.57
CA CYS A 8 -22.34 -6.35 -21.93
C CYS A 8 -21.52 -7.08 -23.00
N ALA A 9 -20.23 -6.77 -23.08
CA ALA A 9 -19.27 -7.51 -23.88
C ALA A 9 -18.17 -8.04 -22.96
N HIS A 10 -18.40 -9.24 -22.43
CA HIS A 10 -17.37 -10.28 -22.33
C HIS A 10 -18.03 -11.62 -21.99
N ASP A 11 -18.06 -12.50 -22.99
CA ASP A 11 -18.07 -13.94 -22.79
C ASP A 11 -16.76 -14.32 -22.09
N HIS A 12 -16.85 -14.67 -20.82
CA HIS A 12 -15.93 -15.61 -20.20
C HIS A 12 -16.74 -16.52 -19.29
N ASP A 13 -16.89 -17.74 -19.77
CA ASP A 13 -17.14 -18.96 -19.00
C ASP A 13 -16.36 -18.90 -17.67
N CYS A 14 -17.06 -18.64 -16.57
CA CYS A 14 -16.50 -18.57 -15.23
C CYS A 14 -17.16 -19.62 -14.33
N GLU A 15 -17.15 -20.88 -14.80
CA GLU A 15 -17.35 -22.01 -13.91
C GLU A 15 -16.13 -22.16 -12.98
N THR A 16 -16.18 -21.47 -11.84
CA THR A 16 -15.68 -21.97 -10.54
C THR A 16 -14.24 -22.51 -10.44
N ALA A 17 -13.30 -22.05 -11.26
CA ALA A 17 -11.89 -22.40 -11.12
C ALA A 17 -10.99 -21.14 -11.16
N ASP A 18 -10.44 -20.83 -9.99
CA ASP A 18 -9.19 -20.10 -9.81
C ASP A 18 -9.18 -18.55 -9.79
N CYS A 19 -10.21 -17.92 -9.22
CA CYS A 19 -10.05 -16.53 -8.75
C CYS A 19 -9.02 -16.42 -7.61
N GLY A 20 -8.76 -17.50 -6.88
CA GLY A 20 -7.84 -17.51 -5.74
C GLY A 20 -6.38 -17.21 -6.12
N VAL A 21 -5.87 -17.74 -7.24
CA VAL A 21 -4.51 -17.45 -7.71
C VAL A 21 -4.35 -15.99 -8.14
N ALA A 22 -5.41 -15.38 -8.69
CA ALA A 22 -5.37 -13.97 -9.06
C ALA A 22 -5.18 -13.04 -7.85
N TYR A 23 -5.76 -13.40 -6.70
CA TYR A 23 -5.63 -12.70 -5.41
C TYR A 23 -4.51 -13.28 -4.53
N SER A 24 -3.35 -13.53 -5.13
CA SER A 24 -2.21 -14.14 -4.46
C SER A 24 -1.39 -13.16 -3.62
N LEU A 25 -1.53 -11.85 -3.84
CA LEU A 25 -0.68 -10.82 -3.22
C LEU A 25 -0.79 -10.78 -1.70
N TYR A 26 -1.88 -11.25 -1.12
CA TYR A 26 -2.02 -11.36 0.34
C TYR A 26 -0.84 -12.12 0.98
N LYS A 27 -0.30 -13.14 0.32
CA LYS A 27 0.84 -13.94 0.82
C LYS A 27 2.13 -13.14 0.97
N HIS A 28 2.20 -11.98 0.30
CA HIS A 28 3.35 -11.09 0.23
C HIS A 28 3.13 -9.81 1.03
N VAL A 29 2.00 -9.70 1.74
CA VAL A 29 1.74 -8.59 2.66
C VAL A 29 2.43 -8.89 3.98
N ALA A 30 3.23 -7.95 4.48
CA ALA A 30 3.78 -8.02 5.82
C ALA A 30 2.71 -7.61 6.84
N VAL A 31 1.76 -8.51 7.12
CA VAL A 31 0.54 -8.24 7.93
C VAL A 31 0.86 -7.64 9.31
N ASP A 32 1.95 -8.08 9.94
CA ASP A 32 2.39 -7.56 11.25
C ASP A 32 2.80 -6.08 11.21
N GLN A 33 3.20 -5.57 10.03
CA GLN A 33 3.61 -4.19 9.79
C GLN A 33 2.50 -3.33 9.20
N VAL A 34 1.32 -3.91 8.94
CA VAL A 34 0.14 -3.15 8.52
C VAL A 34 -0.28 -2.24 9.68
N ARG A 35 -0.50 -0.98 9.33
CA ARG A 35 -0.94 0.09 10.25
C ARG A 35 -2.10 0.85 9.63
N CYS A 36 -2.96 1.40 10.45
CA CYS A 36 -4.08 2.23 10.01
C CYS A 36 -4.16 3.48 10.88
N LEU A 37 -4.31 4.64 10.24
CA LEU A 37 -4.67 5.87 10.94
C LEU A 37 -6.19 5.99 10.99
N ASN A 38 -6.68 6.47 12.13
CA ASN A 38 -8.10 6.64 12.42
C ASN A 38 -8.91 5.32 12.43
N GLU A 39 -8.31 4.21 12.87
CA GLU A 39 -9.09 2.98 13.12
C GLU A 39 -9.77 3.01 14.49
N ALA A 40 -11.07 2.69 14.56
CA ALA A 40 -11.82 2.67 15.82
C ALA A 40 -11.31 1.59 16.78
N ASN A 41 -10.91 0.43 16.25
CA ASN A 41 -10.36 -0.68 17.00
C ASN A 41 -8.91 -0.90 16.56
N VAL A 42 -7.97 -0.66 17.47
CA VAL A 42 -6.53 -0.80 17.19
C VAL A 42 -6.21 -2.21 16.71
N GLY A 43 -5.56 -2.32 15.56
CA GLY A 43 -5.19 -3.59 14.93
C GLY A 43 -6.28 -4.24 14.08
N SER A 44 -7.50 -3.68 14.02
CA SER A 44 -8.59 -4.21 13.18
C SER A 44 -8.27 -4.17 11.69
N CYS A 45 -7.39 -3.27 11.26
CA CYS A 45 -6.88 -3.20 9.90
C CYS A 45 -6.24 -4.49 9.39
N ARG A 46 -5.72 -5.35 10.28
CA ARG A 46 -5.14 -6.64 9.90
C ARG A 46 -6.22 -7.66 9.57
N ASN A 47 -7.40 -7.55 10.19
CA ASN A 47 -8.50 -8.49 10.03
C ASN A 47 -9.17 -8.40 8.65
N VAL A 48 -9.01 -7.28 7.94
CA VAL A 48 -9.56 -7.12 6.58
C VAL A 48 -8.64 -7.68 5.50
N LEU A 49 -7.37 -7.94 5.81
CA LEU A 49 -6.41 -8.53 4.89
C LEU A 49 -6.35 -10.03 5.13
N ARG A 50 -7.00 -10.80 4.25
CA ARG A 50 -7.18 -12.25 4.40
C ARG A 50 -7.08 -12.96 3.06
N PRO A 51 -6.93 -14.30 3.03
CA PRO A 51 -7.00 -15.06 1.79
C PRO A 51 -8.36 -14.88 1.08
N TRP A 52 -8.34 -14.78 -0.25
CA TRP A 52 -9.54 -14.55 -1.08
C TRP A 52 -10.71 -15.53 -0.85
N HIS A 53 -10.40 -16.80 -0.56
CA HIS A 53 -11.44 -17.81 -0.32
C HIS A 53 -12.24 -17.54 0.97
N THR A 54 -11.65 -16.83 1.94
CA THR A 54 -12.29 -16.44 3.21
C THR A 54 -13.01 -15.09 3.14
N ARG A 55 -13.03 -14.42 1.97
CA ARG A 55 -13.48 -13.01 1.86
C ARG A 55 -14.90 -12.75 2.36
N LEU A 56 -15.77 -13.77 2.34
CA LEU A 56 -17.16 -13.68 2.80
C LEU A 56 -17.37 -14.19 4.22
N ASP A 57 -16.33 -14.75 4.85
CA ASP A 57 -16.40 -15.22 6.22
C ASP A 57 -16.66 -14.06 7.17
N ALA A 58 -17.33 -14.35 8.29
CA ALA A 58 -17.61 -13.36 9.32
C ALA A 58 -16.30 -12.83 9.91
N VAL A 59 -16.26 -11.51 10.13
CA VAL A 59 -15.16 -10.83 10.81
C VAL A 59 -15.71 -10.26 12.09
N GLU A 60 -15.20 -10.70 13.23
CA GLU A 60 -15.69 -10.24 14.53
C GLU A 60 -15.41 -8.75 14.75
N THR A 61 -14.22 -8.29 14.31
CA THR A 61 -13.81 -6.89 14.40
C THR A 61 -13.42 -6.38 13.01
N PRO A 62 -14.40 -5.87 12.23
CA PRO A 62 -14.13 -5.24 10.94
C PRO A 62 -13.35 -3.93 11.13
N LEU A 63 -12.73 -3.45 10.07
CA LEU A 63 -12.06 -2.15 10.08
C LEU A 63 -13.11 -1.05 10.01
N ARG A 64 -13.13 -0.18 11.02
CA ARG A 64 -13.99 1.00 11.07
C ARG A 64 -13.16 2.27 11.23
N SER A 65 -13.59 3.37 10.62
CA SER A 65 -13.09 4.69 11.03
C SER A 65 -13.53 5.01 12.45
N ASN A 66 -12.78 5.83 13.16
CA ASN A 66 -13.21 6.34 14.47
C ASN A 66 -14.51 7.16 14.31
N GLU A 67 -15.47 6.96 15.21
CA GLU A 67 -16.75 7.67 15.23
C GLU A 67 -16.67 9.01 15.97
N ASP A 68 -15.63 9.21 16.79
CA ASP A 68 -15.38 10.46 17.52
C ASP A 68 -14.70 11.54 16.66
N ASP A 69 -14.28 11.18 15.43
CA ASP A 69 -13.65 12.10 14.49
C ASP A 69 -14.71 12.73 13.57
N ASP A 70 -14.53 13.99 13.19
CA ASP A 70 -15.48 14.72 12.34
C ASP A 70 -15.44 14.20 10.89
N GLU A 71 -14.38 13.47 10.53
CA GLU A 71 -14.19 12.87 9.21
C GLU A 71 -14.42 11.35 9.18
N GLN A 72 -15.27 10.93 8.24
CA GLN A 72 -15.57 9.53 7.92
C GLN A 72 -14.48 8.92 7.03
N GLU A 73 -13.25 8.81 7.53
CA GLU A 73 -12.12 8.27 6.78
C GLU A 73 -11.10 7.50 7.62
N PHE A 74 -10.36 6.61 6.96
CA PHE A 74 -9.16 5.99 7.53
C PHE A 74 -8.08 5.82 6.47
N LEU A 75 -6.82 5.82 6.91
CA LEU A 75 -5.66 5.64 6.05
C LEU A 75 -4.96 4.31 6.37
N LEU A 76 -5.07 3.35 5.47
CA LEU A 76 -4.50 2.02 5.62
C LEU A 76 -3.16 1.91 4.88
N HIS A 77 -2.08 1.61 5.61
CA HIS A 77 -0.76 1.38 5.05
C HIS A 77 -0.44 -0.12 5.00
N ILE A 78 -0.17 -0.62 3.79
CA ILE A 78 0.07 -2.03 3.48
C ILE A 78 1.49 -2.21 2.90
N PRO A 79 2.46 -2.65 3.72
CA PRO A 79 3.79 -2.98 3.24
C PRO A 79 3.83 -4.38 2.59
N PHE A 80 4.62 -4.52 1.52
CA PHE A 80 4.91 -5.80 0.87
C PHE A 80 6.33 -6.26 1.18
N ASP A 81 6.53 -7.58 1.21
CA ASP A 81 7.86 -8.21 1.41
C ASP A 81 8.73 -8.22 0.14
N GLY A 82 8.23 -7.69 -0.97
CA GLY A 82 8.93 -7.59 -2.25
C GLY A 82 8.30 -6.55 -3.16
N SER A 83 8.49 -6.72 -4.47
CA SER A 83 7.98 -5.80 -5.48
C SER A 83 6.73 -6.39 -6.12
N VAL A 84 5.59 -5.72 -6.01
CA VAL A 84 4.34 -6.16 -6.63
C VAL A 84 3.96 -5.32 -7.83
N LYS A 85 3.28 -5.96 -8.77
CA LYS A 85 2.51 -5.32 -9.83
C LYS A 85 1.03 -5.47 -9.48
N LEU A 86 0.39 -4.40 -9.04
CA LEU A 86 -1.02 -4.41 -8.69
C LEU A 86 -1.86 -4.29 -9.97
N LYS A 87 -2.89 -5.13 -10.09
CA LYS A 87 -3.81 -5.16 -11.23
C LYS A 87 -5.20 -4.66 -10.84
N ALA A 88 -5.71 -5.10 -9.70
CA ALA A 88 -6.99 -4.66 -9.18
C ALA A 88 -7.04 -4.75 -7.64
N ILE A 89 -7.97 -4.00 -7.06
CA ILE A 89 -8.28 -4.02 -5.63
C ILE A 89 -9.76 -4.44 -5.49
N SER A 90 -10.09 -5.25 -4.50
CA SER A 90 -11.46 -5.54 -4.10
C SER A 90 -11.70 -5.00 -2.71
N VAL A 91 -12.81 -4.29 -2.51
CA VAL A 91 -13.21 -3.73 -1.22
C VAL A 91 -14.61 -4.23 -0.91
N ILE A 92 -14.75 -5.00 0.17
CA ILE A 92 -16.03 -5.55 0.61
C ILE A 92 -16.42 -4.83 1.90
N ALA A 93 -17.49 -4.04 1.80
CA ALA A 93 -18.22 -3.50 2.93
C ALA A 93 -19.55 -4.23 3.06
N ARG A 94 -19.86 -4.71 4.27
CA ARG A 94 -21.06 -5.49 4.62
C ARG A 94 -21.72 -4.98 5.90
N GLY A 95 -21.34 -3.78 6.34
CA GLY A 95 -21.87 -3.16 7.54
C GLY A 95 -23.33 -2.71 7.35
N PRO A 96 -23.88 -1.99 8.33
CA PRO A 96 -25.17 -1.34 8.19
C PRO A 96 -25.25 -0.46 6.94
N LEU A 97 -26.46 -0.28 6.40
CA LEU A 97 -26.69 0.56 5.23
C LEU A 97 -26.09 1.96 5.46
N GLY A 98 -25.36 2.45 4.46
CA GLY A 98 -24.72 3.76 4.52
C GLY A 98 -23.35 3.82 5.19
N THR A 99 -22.81 2.72 5.72
CA THR A 99 -21.45 2.66 6.30
C THR A 99 -20.37 2.27 5.28
N ALA A 100 -20.75 1.96 4.03
CA ALA A 100 -19.76 1.64 3.01
C ALA A 100 -18.98 2.91 2.60
N PRO A 101 -17.65 2.84 2.44
CA PRO A 101 -16.89 3.97 1.90
C PRO A 101 -17.30 4.24 0.45
N GLY A 102 -17.44 5.51 0.09
CA GLY A 102 -17.82 5.97 -1.24
C GLY A 102 -16.61 6.24 -2.13
N ARG A 103 -15.44 6.46 -1.56
CA ARG A 103 -14.22 6.79 -2.31
C ARG A 103 -13.01 6.05 -1.78
N MET A 104 -12.11 5.68 -2.70
CA MET A 104 -10.79 5.11 -2.41
C MET A 104 -9.72 5.86 -3.20
N ARG A 105 -8.69 6.35 -2.51
CA ARG A 105 -7.49 6.95 -3.10
C ARG A 105 -6.28 6.07 -2.77
N ALA A 106 -5.47 5.75 -3.77
CA ALA A 106 -4.27 4.94 -3.59
C ALA A 106 -2.99 5.76 -3.81
N TYR A 107 -2.04 5.54 -2.92
CA TYR A 107 -0.66 6.03 -3.00
C TYR A 107 0.27 4.83 -2.92
N ILE A 108 1.46 4.93 -3.52
CA ILE A 108 2.42 3.83 -3.55
C ILE A 108 3.78 4.33 -3.09
N ASN A 109 4.54 3.45 -2.44
CA ASN A 109 5.96 3.64 -2.14
C ASN A 109 6.22 4.89 -1.28
N ARG A 110 5.33 5.16 -0.33
CA ARG A 110 5.43 6.25 0.66
C ARG A 110 5.48 5.63 2.06
N ASP A 111 6.22 6.27 2.95
CA ASP A 111 6.35 5.88 4.37
C ASP A 111 5.91 7.01 5.31
N ASP A 112 5.75 8.22 4.77
CA ASP A 112 5.47 9.50 5.43
C ASP A 112 4.02 9.95 5.30
N LEU A 113 3.13 9.09 4.77
CA LEU A 113 1.76 9.48 4.48
C LEU A 113 0.91 9.55 5.77
N ASP A 114 0.25 10.69 5.93
CA ASP A 114 -0.77 11.02 6.94
C ASP A 114 -1.90 11.82 6.27
N PHE A 115 -2.95 12.21 7.00
CA PHE A 115 -4.07 12.96 6.40
C PHE A 115 -3.64 14.32 5.82
N GLY A 116 -2.74 15.04 6.49
CA GLY A 116 -2.28 16.36 6.04
C GLY A 116 -1.45 16.30 4.76
N THR A 117 -0.58 15.30 4.63
CA THR A 117 0.23 15.05 3.43
C THR A 117 -0.61 14.42 2.31
N ALA A 118 -1.54 13.51 2.63
CA ALA A 118 -2.45 12.91 1.66
C ALA A 118 -3.38 13.95 1.01
N ALA A 119 -3.80 14.98 1.76
CA ALA A 119 -4.61 16.08 1.23
C ALA A 119 -3.86 16.93 0.18
N GLN A 120 -2.53 16.99 0.26
CA GLN A 120 -1.68 17.78 -0.64
C GLN A 120 -1.07 16.94 -1.77
N ALA A 121 -0.93 15.63 -1.56
CA ALA A 121 -0.37 14.71 -2.53
C ALA A 121 -1.42 14.27 -3.55
N ALA A 122 -1.04 14.22 -4.83
CA ALA A 122 -1.86 13.61 -5.86
C ALA A 122 -1.87 12.09 -5.68
N PRO A 123 -3.04 11.44 -5.55
CA PRO A 123 -3.12 9.98 -5.54
C PRO A 123 -2.66 9.44 -6.90
N VAL A 124 -2.06 8.25 -6.90
CA VAL A 124 -1.68 7.54 -8.13
C VAL A 124 -2.93 7.22 -8.95
N GLN A 125 -4.00 6.84 -8.24
CA GLN A 125 -5.33 6.63 -8.78
C GLN A 125 -6.39 6.78 -7.69
N GLU A 126 -7.58 7.19 -8.12
CA GLU A 126 -8.78 7.35 -7.29
C GLU A 126 -9.94 6.58 -7.93
N TRP A 127 -10.81 6.02 -7.10
CA TRP A 127 -12.01 5.30 -7.50
C TRP A 127 -13.21 5.80 -6.69
N GLU A 128 -14.34 5.91 -7.37
CA GLU A 128 -15.66 5.95 -6.74
C GLU A 128 -16.09 4.49 -6.49
N LEU A 129 -16.42 4.18 -5.25
CA LEU A 129 -16.81 2.86 -4.79
C LEU A 129 -18.33 2.66 -4.93
N ALA A 130 -18.75 1.40 -4.99
CA ALA A 130 -20.17 1.06 -5.05
C ALA A 130 -20.91 1.54 -3.80
N VAL A 131 -22.05 2.21 -4.02
CA VAL A 131 -22.98 2.61 -2.97
C VAL A 131 -23.43 1.36 -2.22
N ASP A 132 -23.42 1.44 -0.89
CA ASP A 132 -23.76 0.34 0.03
C ASP A 132 -22.82 -0.88 -0.04
N GLY A 133 -21.68 -0.72 -0.70
CA GLY A 133 -20.61 -1.70 -0.73
C GLY A 133 -20.84 -2.86 -1.69
N ASP A 134 -20.18 -3.99 -1.40
CA ASP A 134 -20.21 -5.19 -2.23
C ASP A 134 -20.36 -6.44 -1.38
N ALA A 135 -21.58 -6.67 -0.90
CA ALA A 135 -21.84 -7.78 0.02
C ALA A 135 -21.51 -9.18 -0.55
N ARG A 136 -21.38 -9.31 -1.88
CA ARG A 136 -21.05 -10.57 -2.55
C ARG A 136 -19.57 -10.71 -2.91
N GLY A 137 -18.78 -9.65 -2.80
CA GLY A 137 -17.35 -9.67 -3.14
C GLY A 137 -17.10 -10.03 -4.60
N VAL A 138 -17.85 -9.40 -5.51
CA VAL A 138 -17.80 -9.59 -6.97
C VAL A 138 -17.23 -8.38 -7.71
N ILE A 139 -17.17 -7.21 -7.07
CA ILE A 139 -16.68 -5.97 -7.65
C ILE A 139 -15.15 -5.93 -7.52
N GLU A 140 -14.51 -5.67 -8.64
CA GLU A 140 -13.08 -5.39 -8.74
C GLU A 140 -12.88 -3.95 -9.21
N TYR A 141 -11.98 -3.23 -8.55
CA TYR A 141 -11.55 -1.88 -8.91
C TYR A 141 -10.22 -1.98 -9.66
N PRO A 142 -10.22 -1.91 -11.00
CA PRO A 142 -9.00 -2.08 -11.79
C PRO A 142 -8.06 -0.89 -11.62
N THR A 143 -6.77 -1.19 -11.55
CA THR A 143 -5.71 -0.20 -11.54
C THR A 143 -5.24 0.12 -12.96
N GLN A 144 -4.67 1.30 -13.14
CA GLN A 144 -3.83 1.64 -14.28
C GLN A 144 -2.49 0.92 -14.08
N VAL A 145 -2.44 -0.36 -14.45
CA VAL A 145 -1.33 -1.29 -14.13
C VAL A 145 0.06 -0.70 -14.37
N ALA A 146 0.23 0.12 -15.43
CA ALA A 146 1.50 0.79 -15.73
C ALA A 146 2.01 1.69 -14.60
N LYS A 147 1.11 2.32 -13.83
CA LYS A 147 1.43 3.15 -12.66
C LYS A 147 1.66 2.34 -11.39
N PHE A 148 1.16 1.11 -11.34
CA PHE A 148 1.24 0.22 -10.18
C PHE A 148 2.22 -0.94 -10.43
N THR A 149 3.39 -0.61 -10.95
CA THR A 149 4.52 -1.55 -11.06
C THR A 149 5.58 -1.19 -10.04
N GLY A 150 6.31 -2.18 -9.51
CA GLY A 150 7.39 -1.90 -8.55
C GLY A 150 6.88 -1.42 -7.18
N VAL A 151 5.68 -1.81 -6.78
CA VAL A 151 5.05 -1.37 -5.53
C VAL A 151 5.63 -2.18 -4.37
N HIS A 152 6.15 -1.51 -3.34
CA HIS A 152 6.65 -2.10 -2.10
C HIS A 152 5.88 -1.63 -0.86
N SER A 153 5.15 -0.53 -0.95
CA SER A 153 4.10 -0.14 0.01
C SER A 153 2.90 0.42 -0.74
N LEU A 154 1.70 0.17 -0.22
CA LEU A 154 0.43 0.68 -0.73
C LEU A 154 -0.30 1.36 0.41
N ASP A 155 -0.64 2.64 0.23
CA ASP A 155 -1.49 3.37 1.15
C ASP A 155 -2.87 3.57 0.50
N LEU A 156 -3.92 3.20 1.24
CA LEU A 156 -5.31 3.35 0.82
C LEU A 156 -6.02 4.31 1.77
N LEU A 157 -6.41 5.48 1.25
CA LEU A 157 -7.31 6.39 1.93
C LEU A 157 -8.74 6.07 1.48
N LEU A 158 -9.54 5.54 2.40
CA LEU A 158 -10.96 5.30 2.17
C LEU A 158 -11.77 6.35 2.93
N SER A 159 -12.73 6.97 2.25
CA SER A 159 -13.44 8.14 2.81
C SER A 159 -14.89 8.21 2.32
N GLY A 160 -15.72 8.85 3.15
CA GLY A 160 -17.08 9.27 2.85
C GLY A 160 -18.08 8.12 2.93
N ALA A 161 -18.94 8.11 3.94
CA ALA A 161 -19.94 7.07 4.11
C ALA A 161 -21.07 7.24 3.06
N SER A 162 -21.39 6.18 2.32
CA SER A 162 -22.33 6.25 1.19
C SER A 162 -23.74 6.66 1.57
N GLY A 163 -24.11 6.56 2.85
CA GLY A 163 -25.43 6.91 3.38
C GLY A 163 -25.40 7.88 4.57
N GLY A 164 -24.28 8.59 4.78
CA GLY A 164 -24.20 9.66 5.78
C GLY A 164 -24.13 9.21 7.24
N MET A 165 -23.69 7.98 7.49
CA MET A 165 -23.36 7.50 8.85
C MET A 165 -22.03 8.09 9.33
N ASP A 166 -21.86 8.23 10.65
CA ASP A 166 -20.67 8.87 11.25
C ASP A 166 -19.36 8.09 11.09
N TYR A 167 -19.40 6.85 10.58
CA TYR A 167 -18.23 6.05 10.31
C TYR A 167 -18.36 5.24 9.01
N ILE A 168 -17.22 4.81 8.48
CA ILE A 168 -17.12 3.83 7.40
C ILE A 168 -16.67 2.47 7.94
N GLU A 169 -17.11 1.39 7.30
CA GLU A 169 -16.80 0.02 7.71
C GLU A 169 -16.42 -0.89 6.53
N VAL A 170 -15.31 -1.60 6.67
CA VAL A 170 -14.78 -2.55 5.67
C VAL A 170 -14.50 -3.90 6.32
N HIS A 171 -14.84 -4.97 5.60
CA HIS A 171 -14.73 -6.36 6.07
C HIS A 171 -13.63 -7.14 5.37
N PHE A 172 -13.27 -6.73 4.16
CA PHE A 172 -12.23 -7.39 3.40
C PHE A 172 -11.62 -6.45 2.34
N ILE A 173 -10.30 -6.53 2.21
CA ILE A 173 -9.52 -5.89 1.15
C ILE A 173 -8.72 -6.97 0.43
N GLY A 174 -9.03 -7.15 -0.85
CA GLY A 174 -8.36 -8.11 -1.73
C GLY A 174 -7.41 -7.39 -2.69
N LEU A 175 -6.20 -7.91 -2.83
CA LEU A 175 -5.19 -7.38 -3.75
C LEU A 175 -4.90 -8.40 -4.84
N LYS A 176 -5.16 -8.02 -6.09
CA LYS A 176 -4.97 -8.87 -7.29
C LYS A 176 -3.77 -8.36 -8.07
N GLY A 177 -2.85 -9.25 -8.43
CA GLY A 177 -1.64 -8.85 -9.16
C GLY A 177 -0.57 -9.92 -9.24
N GLU A 178 0.66 -9.48 -9.55
CA GLU A 178 1.84 -10.34 -9.68
C GLU A 178 2.89 -9.93 -8.65
N PHE A 179 3.58 -10.90 -8.05
CA PHE A 179 4.72 -10.66 -7.18
C PHE A 179 6.03 -10.91 -7.93
N ALA A 180 7.02 -10.07 -7.67
CA ALA A 180 8.40 -10.26 -8.08
C ALA A 180 9.31 -10.17 -6.86
N GLU A 181 10.13 -11.21 -6.65
CA GLU A 181 11.05 -11.28 -5.54
C GLU A 181 12.10 -10.16 -5.62
N ARG A 182 12.21 -9.37 -4.56
CA ARG A 182 13.18 -8.28 -4.51
C ARG A 182 14.56 -8.85 -4.18
N ARG A 183 15.38 -9.08 -5.21
CA ARG A 183 16.79 -9.41 -5.01
C ARG A 183 17.50 -8.19 -4.44
N ARG A 184 17.69 -8.14 -3.11
CA ARG A 184 18.50 -7.11 -2.44
C ARG A 184 19.95 -7.23 -2.92
N GLN A 185 20.33 -6.46 -3.94
CA GLN A 185 21.75 -6.19 -4.16
C GLN A 185 22.17 -5.21 -3.07
N ALA A 186 22.92 -5.70 -2.09
CA ALA A 186 23.67 -4.82 -1.21
C ALA A 186 24.56 -3.94 -2.10
N VAL A 187 24.40 -2.62 -2.03
CA VAL A 187 25.32 -1.69 -2.66
C VAL A 187 26.63 -1.84 -1.90
N GLU A 188 27.54 -2.67 -2.42
CA GLU A 188 28.90 -2.77 -1.94
C GLU A 188 29.57 -1.44 -2.25
N THR A 189 29.64 -0.58 -1.25
CA THR A 189 30.40 0.67 -1.34
C THR A 189 31.87 0.31 -1.28
N VAL A 190 32.45 -0.06 -2.43
CA VAL A 190 33.90 -0.17 -2.57
C VAL A 190 34.46 1.25 -2.56
N TYR A 191 34.81 1.72 -1.37
CA TYR A 191 35.62 2.92 -1.24
C TYR A 191 37.05 2.54 -1.63
N GLU A 192 37.37 2.65 -2.93
CA GLU A 192 38.74 2.49 -3.42
C GLU A 192 39.60 3.63 -2.87
N LEU A 193 40.22 3.43 -1.70
CA LEU A 193 41.41 4.20 -1.32
C LEU A 193 42.55 3.75 -2.24
N ARG A 194 42.65 4.36 -3.42
CA ARG A 194 43.88 4.27 -4.23
C ARG A 194 44.96 5.05 -3.50
N PRO A 195 46.06 4.42 -3.04
CA PRO A 195 47.22 5.17 -2.58
C PRO A 195 47.77 5.91 -3.80
N VAL A 196 47.82 7.24 -3.73
CA VAL A 196 48.57 8.04 -4.71
C VAL A 196 50.05 7.74 -4.48
N PRO A 197 50.76 7.08 -5.42
CA PRO A 197 52.18 6.83 -5.27
C PRO A 197 52.91 8.10 -5.70
N GLY A 198 53.32 8.89 -4.71
CA GLY A 198 54.19 10.03 -4.96
C GLY A 198 53.90 11.21 -4.05
N ASP A 199 54.39 11.14 -2.81
CA ASP A 199 55.13 12.29 -2.30
C ASP A 199 56.09 11.85 -1.19
N GLY A 200 57.36 11.68 -1.56
CA GLY A 200 58.43 11.41 -0.61
C GLY A 200 58.89 12.72 0.02
N GLN A 201 58.39 13.05 1.20
CA GLN A 201 58.97 14.14 1.99
C GLN A 201 60.29 13.68 2.61
N LYS A 202 61.39 14.01 1.93
CA LYS A 202 62.73 14.02 2.51
C LYS A 202 62.78 15.14 3.56
N ILE A 203 63.08 14.79 4.80
CA ILE A 203 63.46 15.73 5.86
C ILE A 203 64.91 16.21 5.59
N PRO A 204 65.16 17.51 5.30
CA PRO A 204 66.51 18.03 5.12
C PRO A 204 66.93 18.88 6.32
N GLY A 205 68.09 18.58 6.92
CA GLY A 205 68.80 19.52 7.80
C GLY A 205 69.39 18.93 9.07
N ILE A 206 70.38 18.05 8.93
CA ILE A 206 71.43 17.88 9.94
C ILE A 206 72.58 18.83 9.54
N GLY A 207 73.12 19.62 10.48
CA GLY A 207 74.30 20.45 10.24
C GLY A 207 74.54 21.61 11.21
N ASP A 208 75.26 21.29 12.29
CA ASP A 208 76.24 22.08 13.05
C ASP A 208 75.97 23.49 13.63
N GLY A 209 76.29 23.63 14.92
CA GLY A 209 76.54 24.90 15.59
C GLY A 209 76.57 24.83 17.12
N ALA A 210 77.73 24.55 17.71
CA ALA A 210 78.00 24.56 19.16
C ALA A 210 77.97 25.98 19.77
N HIS A 211 77.55 26.14 21.05
CA HIS A 211 78.38 26.63 22.17
C HIS A 211 77.59 26.85 23.48
N TRP A 212 78.30 26.66 24.60
CA TRP A 212 77.89 26.69 26.01
C TRP A 212 77.68 28.09 26.58
N HIS A 213 76.84 28.23 27.62
CA HIS A 213 77.15 29.06 28.80
C HIS A 213 76.49 28.49 30.07
N ALA A 214 77.20 28.71 31.19
CA ALA A 214 77.04 28.11 32.51
C ALA A 214 75.79 28.54 33.29
#